data_AF-Q6FWD0-F1
#
_entry.id   AF-Q6FWD0-F1
#
_cell.length_a   1.000
_cell.length_b   1.000
_cell.length_c   1.000
_cell.angle_alpha   90.00
_cell.angle_beta   90.00
_cell.angle_gamma   90.00
#
_symmetry.space_group_name_H-M   'P 1'
#
loop_
_entity.id
_entity.type
_entity.pdbx_description
1 polymer ?
#
loop_
_entity_poly.entity_id
_entity_poly.type
_entity_poly.pdbx_seq_one_letter_code
_entity_poly.pdbx_strand_id
1 'polypeptide(L)'
;MSTPPAVREAAKQVVKCLERFPADRFKHLTSFKDIQISRFNRIAGVSLKGEDAANEKKPSLSEVKDMISRTSGPLGLQKDFLKKLQGALQQDMVSEEGLTKQKRSLEVLMSDKYKNYYEVGDKLYKPNGNPEYYQRLMDELTGKKKENLFTGLRTVFFGK
;
A
#
# COMPACT_ATOMS: atom_id res chain seq x y z
N MET A 1 -3.47 3.94 -25.63
CA MET A 1 -2.70 2.73 -25.95
C MET A 1 -3.40 1.55 -25.31
N SER A 2 -3.85 0.57 -26.09
CA SER A 2 -4.49 -0.64 -25.56
C SER A 2 -3.44 -1.49 -24.86
N THR A 3 -3.66 -1.87 -23.60
CA THR A 3 -2.74 -2.78 -22.87
C THR A 3 -2.70 -4.16 -23.54
N PRO A 4 -1.52 -4.80 -23.70
CA PRO A 4 -1.41 -6.13 -24.30
C PRO A 4 -2.22 -7.18 -23.54
N PRO A 5 -2.76 -8.22 -24.21
CA PRO A 5 -3.58 -9.24 -23.57
C PRO A 5 -2.83 -10.00 -22.47
N ALA A 6 -1.56 -10.35 -22.70
CA ALA A 6 -0.72 -11.03 -21.70
C ALA A 6 -0.54 -10.20 -20.41
N VAL A 7 -0.33 -8.89 -20.55
CA VAL A 7 -0.22 -7.95 -19.41
C VAL A 7 -1.53 -7.87 -18.62
N ARG A 8 -2.68 -7.91 -19.31
CA ARG A 8 -3.99 -7.94 -18.63
C ARG A 8 -4.19 -9.22 -17.85
N GLU A 9 -3.82 -10.36 -18.42
CA GLU A 9 -3.92 -11.65 -17.73
C GLU A 9 -3.00 -11.74 -16.52
N ALA A 10 -1.75 -11.30 -16.65
CA ALA A 10 -0.82 -11.20 -15.52
C ALA A 10 -1.38 -10.28 -14.41
N ALA A 11 -1.96 -9.14 -14.77
CA ALA A 11 -2.59 -8.24 -13.80
C ALA A 11 -3.80 -8.89 -13.09
N LYS A 12 -4.63 -9.66 -13.80
CA LYS A 12 -5.73 -10.44 -13.18
C LYS A 12 -5.19 -11.45 -12.16
N GLN A 13 -4.06 -12.09 -12.44
CA GLN A 13 -3.45 -13.02 -11.48
C GLN A 13 -2.96 -12.29 -10.22
N VAL A 14 -2.41 -11.08 -10.36
CA VAL A 14 -2.02 -10.23 -9.23
C VAL A 14 -3.24 -9.85 -8.39
N VAL A 15 -4.34 -9.42 -9.02
CA VAL A 15 -5.61 -9.11 -8.31
C VAL A 15 -6.12 -10.31 -7.53
N LYS A 16 -6.16 -11.51 -8.14
CA LYS A 16 -6.55 -12.76 -7.44
C LYS A 16 -5.65 -13.08 -6.24
N CYS A 17 -4.36 -12.74 -6.31
CA CYS A 17 -3.45 -12.90 -5.17
C CYS A 17 -3.81 -11.92 -4.05
N LEU A 18 -4.02 -10.63 -4.39
CA LEU A 18 -4.38 -9.58 -3.44
C LEU A 18 -5.74 -9.81 -2.77
N GLU A 19 -6.72 -10.41 -3.47
CA GLU A 19 -8.01 -10.78 -2.87
C GLU A 19 -7.88 -11.72 -1.68
N ARG A 20 -6.83 -12.56 -1.65
CA ARG A 20 -6.53 -13.48 -0.55
C ARG A 20 -5.81 -12.82 0.63
N PHE A 21 -5.30 -11.59 0.46
CA PHE A 21 -4.63 -10.89 1.56
C PHE A 21 -5.61 -10.62 2.70
N PRO A 22 -5.14 -10.70 3.96
CA PRO A 22 -5.93 -10.31 5.11
C PRO A 22 -6.30 -8.83 5.01
N ALA A 23 -7.37 -8.48 5.71
CA ALA A 23 -7.77 -7.10 5.92
C ALA A 23 -6.67 -6.31 6.64
N ASP A 24 -6.38 -5.08 6.18
CA ASP A 24 -5.44 -4.21 6.86
C ASP A 24 -5.94 -3.80 8.24
N ARG A 25 -5.03 -3.61 9.20
CA ARG A 25 -5.37 -3.20 10.57
C ARG A 25 -5.91 -1.76 10.64
N PHE A 26 -5.50 -0.89 9.72
CA PHE A 26 -5.83 0.54 9.70
C PHE A 26 -6.70 0.94 8.50
N LYS A 27 -7.73 0.15 8.18
CA LYS A 27 -8.60 0.37 7.00
C LYS A 27 -9.17 1.78 6.87
N HIS A 28 -9.45 2.44 7.99
CA HIS A 28 -10.07 3.75 8.04
C HIS A 28 -9.16 4.89 7.53
N LEU A 29 -7.85 4.67 7.51
CA LEU A 29 -6.88 5.62 6.95
C LEU A 29 -6.48 5.20 5.54
N THR A 30 -6.08 3.95 5.38
CA THR A 30 -5.58 3.42 4.12
C THR A 30 -5.58 1.91 4.16
N SER A 31 -5.96 1.28 3.05
CA SER A 31 -5.79 -0.16 2.85
C SER A 31 -4.84 -0.41 1.70
N PHE A 32 -3.73 -1.08 2.00
CA PHE A 32 -2.81 -1.60 1.00
C PHE A 32 -3.55 -2.50 0.02
N LYS A 33 -4.38 -3.42 0.53
CA LYS A 33 -5.16 -4.34 -0.30
C LYS A 33 -6.03 -3.59 -1.30
N ASP A 34 -6.83 -2.64 -0.83
CA ASP A 34 -7.79 -1.93 -1.68
C ASP A 34 -7.10 -1.02 -2.70
N ILE A 35 -6.03 -0.32 -2.29
CA ILE A 35 -5.23 0.53 -3.19
C ILE A 35 -4.59 -0.30 -4.30
N GLN A 36 -3.98 -1.45 -3.96
CA GLN A 36 -3.33 -2.29 -4.96
C GLN A 36 -4.36 -2.96 -5.88
N ILE A 37 -5.50 -3.42 -5.36
CA ILE A 37 -6.59 -3.96 -6.19
C ILE A 37 -7.08 -2.89 -7.17
N SER A 38 -7.31 -1.65 -6.70
CA SER A 38 -7.70 -0.52 -7.55
C SER A 38 -6.66 -0.24 -8.64
N ARG A 39 -5.37 -0.27 -8.30
CA ARG A 39 -4.27 -0.09 -9.25
C ARG A 39 -4.24 -1.17 -10.33
N PHE A 40 -4.28 -2.45 -9.96
CA PHE A 40 -4.14 -3.55 -10.92
C PHE A 40 -5.42 -3.82 -11.72
N ASN A 41 -6.60 -3.48 -11.21
CA ASN A 41 -7.85 -3.54 -11.97
C ASN A 41 -7.84 -2.59 -13.18
N ARG A 42 -7.25 -1.39 -13.03
CA ARG A 42 -7.05 -0.45 -14.15
C ARG A 42 -6.20 -1.07 -15.26
N ILE A 43 -5.18 -1.85 -14.89
CA ILE A 43 -4.27 -2.53 -15.82
C ILE A 43 -4.95 -3.75 -16.46
N ALA A 44 -5.71 -4.51 -15.65
CA ALA A 44 -6.45 -5.71 -16.07
C ALA A 44 -7.65 -5.42 -16.98
N GLY A 45 -8.08 -4.15 -17.07
CA GLY A 45 -9.28 -3.75 -17.80
C GLY A 45 -10.58 -4.22 -17.14
N VAL A 46 -10.54 -4.52 -15.84
CA VAL A 46 -11.71 -4.88 -15.04
C VAL A 46 -12.28 -3.59 -14.48
N SER A 47 -13.51 -3.22 -14.88
CA SER A 47 -14.19 -2.06 -14.29
C SER A 47 -14.38 -2.28 -12.80
N LEU A 48 -13.92 -1.31 -11.99
CA LEU A 48 -14.17 -1.27 -10.56
C LEU A 48 -15.69 -1.21 -10.35
N LYS A 49 -16.28 -2.24 -9.76
CA LYS A 49 -17.67 -2.19 -9.28
C LYS A 49 -17.63 -1.65 -7.84
N GLY A 50 -18.10 -0.43 -7.62
CA GLY A 50 -18.24 0.17 -6.29
C GLY A 50 -17.77 1.64 -6.22
N GLU A 51 -18.16 2.31 -5.13
CA GLU A 51 -18.20 3.75 -4.84
C GLU A 51 -16.94 4.60 -5.17
N ASP A 52 -15.81 3.97 -5.48
CA ASP A 52 -14.53 4.63 -5.82
C ASP A 52 -14.52 5.33 -7.19
N ALA A 53 -15.44 5.00 -8.09
CA ALA A 53 -15.55 5.67 -9.39
C ALA A 53 -16.07 7.12 -9.28
N ALA A 54 -16.73 7.48 -8.17
CA ALA A 54 -17.36 8.79 -8.00
C ALA A 54 -16.39 9.87 -7.46
N ASN A 55 -15.27 9.48 -6.82
CA ASN A 55 -14.42 10.42 -6.07
C ASN A 55 -13.00 10.62 -6.64
N GLU A 56 -12.55 9.82 -7.61
CA GLU A 56 -11.33 10.12 -8.37
C GLU A 56 -11.65 11.01 -9.58
N LYS A 57 -11.97 12.28 -9.33
CA LYS A 57 -11.72 13.32 -10.35
C LYS A 57 -10.21 13.40 -10.56
N LYS A 58 -9.69 12.62 -11.50
CA LYS A 58 -8.37 12.89 -12.07
C LYS A 58 -8.39 14.35 -12.50
N PRO A 59 -7.48 15.22 -12.01
CA PRO A 59 -7.42 16.58 -12.50
C PRO A 59 -7.27 16.48 -14.00
N SER A 60 -8.21 17.05 -14.74
CA SER A 60 -8.19 16.97 -16.19
C SER A 60 -6.89 17.62 -16.66
N LEU A 61 -6.36 17.17 -17.80
CA LEU A 61 -5.17 17.82 -18.38
C LEU A 61 -5.41 19.33 -18.59
N SER A 62 -6.67 19.76 -18.72
CA SER A 62 -7.07 21.16 -18.72
C SER A 62 -6.93 21.85 -17.36
N GLU A 63 -7.31 21.22 -16.24
CA GLU A 63 -7.13 21.78 -14.89
C GLU A 63 -5.65 21.87 -14.48
N VAL A 64 -4.84 20.88 -14.85
CA VAL A 64 -3.38 20.93 -14.64
C VAL A 64 -2.76 22.06 -15.47
N LYS A 65 -3.20 22.24 -16.71
CA LYS A 65 -2.76 23.34 -17.57
C LYS A 65 -3.18 24.71 -17.03
N ASP A 66 -4.38 24.81 -16.46
CA ASP A 66 -4.90 26.04 -15.86
C ASP A 66 -4.23 26.39 -14.53
N MET A 67 -3.84 25.40 -13.74
CA MET A 67 -3.12 25.62 -12.49
C MET A 67 -1.68 26.10 -12.78
N ILE A 68 -1.02 25.53 -13.79
CA ILE A 68 0.33 25.89 -14.21
C ILE A 68 0.39 27.29 -14.84
N SER A 69 -0.63 27.67 -15.61
CA SER A 69 -0.74 29.02 -16.19
C SER A 69 -1.09 30.08 -15.14
N ARG A 70 -1.74 29.71 -14.04
CA ARG A 70 -2.02 30.62 -12.92
C ARG A 70 -0.82 30.81 -11.99
N THR A 71 0.14 29.89 -11.97
CA THR A 71 1.38 29.99 -11.17
C THR A 71 2.61 30.47 -11.94
N SER A 72 2.47 30.89 -13.20
CA SER A 72 3.61 31.31 -14.03
C SER A 72 4.12 32.70 -13.69
N GLY A 73 5.06 32.77 -12.74
CA GLY A 73 6.16 33.73 -12.77
C GLY A 73 7.20 33.36 -13.86
N PRO A 74 8.10 34.28 -14.24
CA PRO A 74 8.82 34.27 -15.51
C PRO A 74 10.06 33.36 -15.46
N LEU A 75 9.88 32.04 -15.50
CA LEU A 75 11.01 31.15 -15.78
C LEU A 75 10.59 30.04 -16.74
N GLY A 76 11.16 30.07 -17.95
CA GLY A 76 11.00 29.11 -19.04
C GLY A 76 11.47 27.67 -18.75
N LEU A 77 11.47 27.24 -17.48
CA LEU A 77 11.78 25.89 -17.01
C LEU A 77 10.61 24.90 -17.19
N GLN A 78 9.43 25.38 -17.60
CA GLN A 78 8.20 24.58 -17.62
C GLN A 78 8.21 23.47 -18.68
N LYS A 79 8.74 23.71 -19.88
CA LYS A 79 8.68 22.72 -20.97
C LYS A 79 9.57 21.51 -20.71
N ASP A 80 10.78 21.74 -20.19
CA ASP A 80 11.70 20.65 -19.85
C ASP A 80 11.26 19.89 -18.60
N PHE A 81 10.69 20.59 -17.62
CA PHE A 81 10.08 19.93 -16.46
C PHE A 81 8.87 19.09 -16.87
N LEU A 82 7.96 19.62 -17.70
CA LEU A 82 6.80 18.87 -18.20
C LEU A 82 7.23 17.69 -19.06
N LYS A 83 8.27 17.82 -19.90
CA LYS A 83 8.81 16.72 -20.70
C LYS A 83 9.47 15.66 -19.83
N LYS A 84 10.19 16.05 -18.77
CA LYS A 84 10.74 15.12 -17.76
C LYS A 84 9.65 14.43 -16.94
N LEU A 85 8.61 15.15 -16.54
CA LEU A 85 7.48 14.62 -15.79
C LEU A 85 6.66 13.66 -16.68
N GLN A 86 6.41 14.03 -17.93
CA GLN A 86 5.77 13.16 -18.91
C GLN A 86 6.62 11.93 -19.24
N GLY A 87 7.96 12.07 -19.33
CA GLY A 87 8.89 10.95 -19.50
C GLY A 87 8.97 10.04 -18.27
N ALA A 88 8.91 10.59 -17.06
CA ALA A 88 8.87 9.85 -15.80
C ALA A 88 7.53 9.12 -15.61
N LEU A 89 6.40 9.72 -16.01
CA LEU A 89 5.09 9.09 -16.01
C LEU A 89 4.97 7.97 -17.07
N GLN A 90 5.74 8.05 -18.15
CA GLN A 90 5.78 7.00 -19.20
C GLN A 90 6.60 5.76 -18.78
N GLN A 91 7.30 5.78 -17.64
CA GLN A 91 8.05 4.62 -17.14
C GLN A 91 7.22 3.60 -16.36
N ASP A 92 5.91 3.78 -16.21
CA ASP A 92 4.99 2.67 -15.87
C ASP A 92 4.74 1.79 -17.11
N MET A 93 5.82 1.36 -17.78
CA MET A 93 5.80 0.25 -18.73
C MET A 93 5.58 -1.02 -17.91
N VAL A 94 4.32 -1.28 -17.57
CA VAL A 94 3.91 -2.50 -16.89
C VAL A 94 4.20 -3.67 -17.84
N SER A 95 5.37 -4.28 -17.67
CA SER A 95 5.77 -5.47 -18.40
C SER A 95 5.14 -6.70 -17.75
N GLU A 96 4.92 -7.73 -18.57
CA GLU A 96 4.45 -9.03 -18.07
C GLU A 96 5.43 -9.60 -17.03
N GLU A 97 6.73 -9.52 -17.30
CA GLU A 97 7.77 -9.97 -16.37
C GLU A 97 7.76 -9.20 -15.04
N GLY A 98 7.48 -7.89 -15.08
CA GLY A 98 7.32 -7.08 -13.88
C GLY A 98 6.13 -7.54 -13.03
N LEU A 99 5.00 -7.83 -13.67
CA LEU A 99 3.79 -8.32 -13.00
C LEU A 99 3.98 -9.73 -12.40
N THR A 100 4.69 -10.62 -13.09
CA THR A 100 4.97 -11.97 -12.55
C THR A 100 5.92 -11.91 -11.36
N LYS A 101 6.94 -11.04 -11.40
CA LYS A 101 7.81 -10.77 -10.24
C LYS A 101 7.02 -10.20 -9.06
N GLN A 102 6.09 -9.28 -9.31
CA GLN A 102 5.22 -8.73 -8.27
C GLN A 102 4.27 -9.78 -7.67
N LYS A 103 3.68 -10.63 -8.50
CA LYS A 103 2.88 -11.76 -7.99
C LYS A 103 3.70 -12.65 -7.06
N ARG A 104 4.92 -13.01 -7.48
CA ARG A 104 5.83 -13.83 -6.68
C ARG A 104 6.19 -13.17 -5.36
N SER A 105 6.45 -11.86 -5.34
CA SER A 105 6.76 -11.16 -4.10
C SER A 105 5.55 -11.12 -3.15
N LEU A 106 4.33 -10.93 -3.67
CA LEU A 106 3.10 -11.01 -2.87
C LEU A 106 2.88 -12.41 -2.27
N GLU A 107 3.13 -13.47 -3.05
CA GLU A 107 3.04 -14.86 -2.56
C GLU A 107 4.08 -15.13 -1.46
N VAL A 108 5.31 -14.62 -1.61
CA VAL A 108 6.35 -14.71 -0.58
C VAL A 108 5.92 -14.00 0.70
N LEU A 109 5.34 -12.80 0.61
CA LEU A 109 4.82 -12.07 1.77
C LEU A 109 3.70 -12.84 2.48
N MET A 110 2.78 -13.46 1.74
CA MET A 110 1.72 -14.28 2.36
C MET A 110 2.23 -15.59 2.97
N SER A 111 3.30 -16.15 2.42
CA SER A 111 3.81 -17.45 2.89
C SER A 111 4.39 -17.42 4.31
N ASP A 112 4.63 -16.22 4.88
CA ASP A 112 5.26 -16.03 6.20
C ASP A 112 6.59 -16.81 6.35
N LYS A 113 7.22 -17.25 5.24
CA LYS A 113 8.35 -18.18 5.23
C LYS A 113 9.50 -17.72 6.12
N TYR A 114 9.83 -16.43 6.06
CA TYR A 114 10.94 -15.85 6.81
C TYR A 114 10.57 -15.45 8.24
N LYS A 115 9.29 -15.27 8.54
CA LYS A 115 8.81 -15.00 9.89
C LYS A 115 8.98 -16.23 10.79
N ASN A 116 8.77 -17.42 10.23
CA ASN A 116 8.93 -18.69 10.95
C ASN A 116 10.35 -19.28 10.83
N TYR A 117 11.23 -18.68 10.02
CA TYR A 117 12.57 -19.21 9.79
C TYR A 117 13.50 -19.01 10.99
N TYR A 118 13.29 -17.93 11.74
CA TYR A 118 13.99 -17.66 13.00
C TYR A 118 12.98 -17.71 14.12
N GLU A 119 13.03 -18.76 14.94
CA GLU A 119 12.24 -18.83 16.15
C GLU A 119 12.67 -17.69 17.08
N VAL A 120 11.76 -16.75 17.26
CA VAL A 120 11.93 -15.65 18.20
C VAL A 120 11.76 -16.27 19.59
N GLY A 121 12.88 -16.53 20.28
CA GLY A 121 12.83 -17.19 21.59
C GLY A 121 12.18 -16.33 22.68
N ASP A 122 11.89 -16.96 23.83
CA ASP A 122 11.25 -16.31 25.00
C ASP A 122 11.92 -15.00 25.43
N LYS A 123 13.23 -14.87 25.22
CA LYS A 123 13.99 -13.65 25.55
C LYS A 123 13.48 -12.39 24.82
N LEU A 124 12.95 -12.56 23.61
CA LEU A 124 12.40 -11.46 22.81
C LEU A 124 10.92 -11.22 23.13
N TYR A 125 10.15 -12.28 23.38
CA TYR A 125 8.74 -12.15 23.74
C TYR A 125 8.50 -11.72 25.18
N LYS A 126 9.43 -12.01 26.10
CA LYS A 126 9.32 -11.72 27.54
C LYS A 126 10.63 -11.09 28.02
N PRO A 127 10.88 -9.81 27.71
CA PRO A 127 12.09 -9.15 28.16
C PRO A 127 12.09 -9.08 29.70
N ASN A 128 13.24 -9.34 30.32
CA ASN A 128 13.37 -9.47 31.79
C ASN A 128 12.81 -8.27 32.58
N GLY A 129 12.83 -7.06 32.01
CA GLY A 129 12.32 -5.86 32.66
C GLY A 129 10.80 -5.72 32.66
N ASN A 130 10.12 -6.19 31.60
CA ASN A 130 8.67 -6.14 31.49
C ASN A 130 8.15 -7.31 30.62
N PRO A 131 7.93 -8.48 31.22
CA PRO A 131 7.54 -9.68 30.48
C PRO A 131 6.12 -9.60 29.89
N GLU A 132 5.26 -8.69 30.37
CA GLU A 132 3.89 -8.52 29.86
C GLU A 132 3.80 -7.54 28.67
N TYR A 133 4.87 -6.77 28.42
CA TYR A 133 4.88 -5.69 27.42
C TYR A 133 4.50 -6.16 26.01
N TYR A 134 5.13 -7.22 25.51
CA TYR A 134 4.84 -7.74 24.17
C TYR A 134 3.46 -8.37 24.08
N GLN A 135 3.02 -9.07 25.14
CA GLN A 135 1.69 -9.68 25.18
C GLN A 135 0.61 -8.62 25.00
N ARG A 136 0.77 -7.49 25.70
CA ARG A 136 -0.10 -6.32 25.57
C ARG A 136 -0.09 -5.71 24.17
N LEU A 137 1.09 -5.47 23.60
CA LEU A 137 1.20 -4.98 22.22
C LEU A 137 0.47 -5.91 21.25
N MET A 138 0.64 -7.22 21.41
CA MET A 138 -0.04 -8.23 20.59
C MET A 138 -1.55 -8.25 20.81
N ASP A 139 -2.03 -8.07 22.03
CA ASP A 139 -3.46 -8.01 22.36
C ASP A 139 -4.15 -6.76 21.79
N GLU A 140 -3.46 -5.61 21.80
CA GLU A 140 -3.93 -4.38 21.16
C GLU A 140 -3.97 -4.55 19.64
N LEU A 141 -2.89 -5.06 19.07
CA LEU A 141 -2.70 -5.27 17.63
C LEU A 141 -3.68 -6.30 17.05
N THR A 142 -4.09 -7.28 17.85
CA THR A 142 -5.10 -8.30 17.50
C THR A 142 -6.53 -7.89 17.88
N GLY A 143 -6.70 -6.74 18.56
CA GLY A 143 -8.00 -6.22 18.97
C GLY A 143 -8.64 -6.95 20.16
N LYS A 144 -7.90 -7.82 20.85
CA LYS A 144 -8.39 -8.57 22.02
C LYS A 144 -8.60 -7.68 23.24
N LYS A 145 -7.75 -6.65 23.42
CA LYS A 145 -7.81 -5.77 24.58
C LYS A 145 -7.25 -4.39 24.22
N LYS A 146 -8.07 -3.35 24.34
CA LYS A 146 -7.61 -1.96 24.25
C LYS A 146 -7.27 -1.49 25.66
N GLU A 147 -6.03 -1.06 25.90
CA GLU A 147 -5.69 -0.41 27.15
C GLU A 147 -6.21 1.03 27.17
N ASN A 148 -6.66 1.48 28.34
CA ASN A 148 -6.99 2.88 28.55
C ASN A 148 -5.70 3.71 28.56
N LEU A 149 -5.73 4.92 27.99
CA LEU A 149 -4.60 5.85 27.90
C LEU A 149 -3.86 6.05 29.24
N PHE A 150 -4.61 6.01 30.35
CA PHE A 150 -4.06 6.12 31.71
C PHE A 150 -3.18 4.93 32.11
N THR A 151 -3.55 3.72 31.72
CA THR A 151 -2.78 2.48 31.99
C THR A 151 -1.49 2.47 31.18
N GLY A 152 -1.55 2.91 29.92
CA GLY A 152 -0.37 3.08 29.07
C GLY A 152 0.63 4.09 29.64
N LEU A 153 0.14 5.26 30.10
CA LEU A 153 0.95 6.29 30.77
C LEU A 153 1.59 5.77 32.06
N ARG A 154 0.83 5.09 32.92
CA ARG A 154 1.35 4.50 34.16
C ARG A 154 2.45 3.48 33.87
N THR A 155 2.30 2.66 32.83
CA THR A 155 3.32 1.65 32.49
C THR A 155 4.62 2.30 32.01
N VAL A 156 4.54 3.36 31.19
CA VAL A 156 5.75 4.06 30.70
C VAL A 156 6.52 4.71 31.87
N PHE A 157 5.80 5.26 32.84
CA PHE A 157 6.42 5.92 34.00
C PHE A 157 6.90 4.95 35.09
N PHE A 158 6.21 3.83 35.32
CA PHE A 158 6.49 2.92 36.44
C PHE A 158 7.09 1.57 36.02
N GLY A 159 7.19 1.28 34.72
CA GLY A 159 7.70 0.01 34.20
C GLY A 159 6.82 -1.21 34.53
N LYS A 160 5.60 -0.99 35.05
CA LYS A 160 4.61 -2.00 35.44
C LYS A 160 3.22 -1.56 34.97
#